data_AF-A0A1B8NY52-F1
#
_entry.id   AF-A0A1B8NY52-F1
#
_cell.length_a   1.000
_cell.length_b   1.000
_cell.length_c   1.000
_cell.angle_alpha   90.00
_cell.angle_beta   90.00
_cell.angle_gamma   90.00
#
_symmetry.space_group_name_H-M   'P 1'
#
loop_
_entity.id
_entity.type
_entity.pdbx_description
1 polymer ?
#
loop_
_entity_poly.entity_id
_entity_poly.type
_entity_poly.pdbx_seq_one_letter_code
_entity_poly.pdbx_strand_id
1 'polypeptide(L)'
;MRDKLQLPELWERTKYVSWPHSHRNPLVRIPRPAGGYESRSIPRQPDEYVTFQRCLEYREQRGIEIWGFRRWRELCSVPKRSVAKHRKHTSGAITGVFHYERPEGTTLWIATWYERQADGRTRKRSKGYSYGTPQSQFVTSEQAEAAAIEKRQQEEARWYSTLGVGETRIANR
;
A
#
# COMPACT_ATOMS: atom_id res chain seq x y z
N MET A 1 -12.91 -9.32 -29.64
CA MET A 1 -12.01 -10.48 -29.48
C MET A 1 -10.98 -10.12 -28.41
N ARG A 2 -10.87 -10.86 -27.31
CA ARG A 2 -9.80 -10.64 -26.33
C ARG A 2 -8.55 -11.32 -26.88
N ASP A 3 -7.50 -10.57 -27.18
CA ASP A 3 -6.19 -11.14 -27.51
C ASP A 3 -5.81 -12.14 -26.41
N LYS A 4 -5.61 -13.40 -26.81
CA LYS A 4 -5.07 -14.43 -25.93
C LYS A 4 -3.61 -14.07 -25.69
N LEU A 5 -3.36 -13.24 -24.68
CA LEU A 5 -2.01 -12.94 -24.20
C LEU A 5 -1.23 -14.24 -24.04
N GLN A 6 0.03 -14.24 -24.48
CA GLN A 6 0.88 -15.40 -24.32
C GLN A 6 1.22 -15.59 -22.84
N LEU A 7 1.52 -16.83 -22.44
CA LEU A 7 1.75 -17.20 -21.03
C LEU A 7 2.78 -16.30 -20.30
N PRO A 8 3.92 -15.93 -20.91
CA PRO A 8 4.87 -15.00 -20.29
C PRO A 8 4.26 -13.63 -19.98
N GLU A 9 3.46 -13.08 -20.91
CA GLU A 9 2.77 -11.80 -20.72
C GLU A 9 1.69 -11.90 -19.63
N LEU A 10 1.06 -13.06 -19.48
CA LEU A 10 0.12 -13.33 -18.39
C LEU A 10 0.83 -13.28 -17.04
N TRP A 11 2.00 -13.91 -16.89
CA TRP A 11 2.78 -13.86 -15.65
C TRP A 11 3.23 -12.45 -15.30
N GLU A 12 3.69 -11.67 -16.27
CA GLU A 12 4.18 -10.31 -16.04
C GLU A 12 3.06 -9.32 -15.65
N ARG A 13 1.90 -9.45 -16.29
CA ARG A 13 0.77 -8.53 -16.07
C ARG A 13 -0.07 -8.90 -14.85
N THR A 14 0.03 -10.13 -14.38
CA THR A 14 -0.79 -10.63 -13.28
C THR A 14 -0.26 -10.17 -11.93
N LYS A 15 -1.02 -9.31 -11.27
CA LYS A 15 -0.66 -8.85 -9.92
C LYS A 15 -0.64 -9.98 -8.92
N TYR A 16 0.28 -9.84 -7.96
CA TYR A 16 0.41 -10.71 -6.78
C TYR A 16 0.78 -12.15 -7.10
N VAL A 17 1.19 -12.43 -8.33
CA VAL A 17 1.72 -13.71 -8.77
C VAL A 17 3.03 -13.41 -9.50
N SER A 18 4.07 -14.21 -9.26
CA SER A 18 5.34 -14.04 -9.97
C SER A 18 6.03 -15.39 -10.12
N TRP A 19 6.60 -15.63 -11.30
CA TRP A 19 7.54 -16.71 -11.51
C TRP A 19 8.97 -16.20 -11.25
N PRO A 20 9.70 -16.73 -10.26
CA PRO A 20 11.08 -16.32 -10.04
C PRO A 20 12.01 -16.85 -11.13
N HIS A 21 12.95 -16.01 -11.61
CA HIS A 21 13.97 -16.39 -12.60
C HIS A 21 14.84 -17.60 -12.18
N SER A 22 14.87 -17.95 -10.89
CA SER A 22 15.59 -19.11 -10.39
C SER A 22 14.93 -20.47 -10.76
N HIS A 23 13.93 -20.47 -11.64
CA HIS A 23 13.16 -21.66 -12.08
C HIS A 23 12.52 -22.47 -10.94
N ARG A 24 12.45 -21.90 -9.73
CA ARG A 24 11.72 -22.47 -8.60
C ARG A 24 10.21 -22.33 -8.80
N ASN A 25 9.45 -22.97 -7.92
CA ASN A 25 8.00 -22.83 -7.81
C ASN A 25 7.56 -21.36 -7.86
N PRO A 26 6.48 -21.02 -8.59
CA PRO A 26 5.93 -19.68 -8.60
C PRO A 26 5.47 -19.26 -7.19
N LEU A 27 5.45 -17.95 -6.98
CA LEU A 27 5.13 -17.35 -5.70
C LEU A 27 3.93 -16.42 -5.83
N VAL A 28 2.94 -16.65 -4.98
CA VAL A 28 1.78 -15.77 -4.80
C VAL A 28 2.02 -14.89 -3.58
N ARG A 29 1.86 -13.57 -3.71
CA ARG A 29 2.11 -12.57 -2.65
C ARG A 29 0.88 -11.70 -2.41
N ILE A 30 0.08 -12.01 -1.40
CA ILE A 30 -1.14 -11.26 -1.07
C ILE A 30 -0.82 -10.14 -0.07
N PRO A 31 -1.10 -8.87 -0.38
CA PRO A 31 -0.83 -7.78 0.57
C PRO A 31 -1.70 -7.93 1.83
N ARG A 32 -1.14 -7.63 3.00
CA ARG A 32 -1.92 -7.61 4.26
C ARG A 32 -2.34 -6.17 4.61
N PRO A 33 -3.49 -5.96 5.26
CA PRO A 33 -3.91 -4.64 5.74
C PRO A 33 -2.84 -3.89 6.55
N ALA A 34 -2.20 -4.58 7.49
CA ALA A 34 -1.08 -4.08 8.32
C ALA A 34 0.21 -3.74 7.54
N GLY A 35 0.32 -4.11 6.26
CA GLY A 35 1.52 -3.98 5.46
C GLY A 35 2.24 -5.31 5.25
N GLY A 36 3.24 -5.31 4.36
CA GLY A 36 3.89 -6.55 3.93
C GLY A 36 3.00 -7.43 3.05
N TYR A 37 3.42 -8.68 2.88
CA TYR A 37 2.76 -9.68 2.04
C TYR A 37 2.71 -11.03 2.77
N GLU A 38 1.57 -11.70 2.68
CA GLU A 38 1.50 -13.14 2.87
C GLU A 38 1.99 -13.81 1.57
N SER A 39 3.03 -14.62 1.67
CA SER A 39 3.64 -15.26 0.50
C SER A 39 3.44 -16.76 0.57
N ARG A 40 3.02 -17.37 -0.54
CA ARG A 40 2.91 -18.83 -0.68
C ARG A 40 3.57 -19.28 -1.97
N SER A 41 4.40 -20.31 -1.87
CA SER A 41 4.94 -21.00 -3.04
C SER A 41 3.94 -22.06 -3.50
N ILE A 42 3.63 -22.07 -4.80
CA ILE A 42 2.72 -23.04 -5.41
C ILE A 42 3.55 -24.08 -6.16
N PRO A 43 3.45 -25.38 -5.82
CA PRO A 43 4.18 -26.43 -6.52
C PRO A 43 3.89 -26.43 -8.02
N ARG A 44 4.96 -26.41 -8.82
CA ARG A 44 4.91 -26.56 -10.27
C ARG A 44 4.14 -27.82 -10.66
N GLN A 45 3.28 -27.69 -11.67
CA GLN A 45 2.67 -28.81 -12.38
C GLN A 45 3.42 -29.07 -13.69
N PRO A 46 3.21 -30.23 -14.34
CA PRO A 46 3.79 -30.52 -15.65
C PRO A 46 3.43 -29.48 -16.71
N ASP A 47 2.22 -28.91 -16.62
CA ASP A 47 1.76 -27.81 -17.48
C ASP A 47 1.91 -26.45 -16.77
N GLU A 48 2.56 -25.52 -17.45
CA GLU A 48 2.79 -24.15 -17.00
C GLU A 48 1.47 -23.38 -16.83
N TYR A 49 0.52 -23.57 -17.74
CA TYR A 49 -0.78 -22.91 -17.69
C TYR A 49 -1.60 -23.41 -16.49
N VAL A 50 -1.58 -24.72 -16.23
CA VAL A 50 -2.23 -25.30 -15.04
C VAL A 50 -1.60 -24.75 -13.76
N THR A 51 -0.27 -24.59 -13.74
CA THR A 51 0.41 -23.96 -12.62
C THR A 51 -0.04 -22.51 -12.43
N PHE A 52 -0.16 -21.74 -13.52
CA PHE A 52 -0.65 -20.37 -13.51
C PHE A 52 -2.08 -20.27 -12.96
N GLN A 53 -2.98 -21.14 -13.43
CA GLN A 53 -4.36 -21.20 -12.96
C GLN A 53 -4.43 -21.47 -11.45
N ARG A 54 -3.67 -22.44 -10.94
CA ARG A 54 -3.60 -22.71 -9.49
C ARG A 54 -3.10 -21.50 -8.69
N CYS A 55 -2.11 -20.77 -9.22
CA CYS A 55 -1.66 -19.53 -8.60
C CYS A 55 -2.79 -18.49 -8.54
N LEU A 56 -3.56 -18.33 -9.61
CA LEU A 56 -4.70 -17.41 -9.66
C LEU A 56 -5.81 -17.81 -8.70
N GLU A 57 -6.17 -19.08 -8.65
CA GLU A 57 -7.20 -19.61 -7.75
C GLU A 57 -6.83 -19.33 -6.29
N TYR A 58 -5.60 -19.70 -5.89
CA TYR A 58 -5.11 -19.40 -4.55
C TYR A 58 -5.10 -17.89 -4.27
N ARG A 59 -4.67 -17.09 -5.26
CA ARG A 59 -4.62 -15.64 -5.15
C ARG A 59 -6.00 -15.05 -4.88
N GLU A 60 -6.99 -15.44 -5.68
CA GLU A 60 -8.37 -14.96 -5.54
C GLU A 60 -8.97 -15.42 -4.20
N GLN A 61 -8.88 -16.71 -3.88
CA GLN A 61 -9.41 -17.25 -2.63
C GLN A 61 -8.86 -16.48 -1.42
N ARG A 62 -7.53 -16.37 -1.32
CA ARG A 62 -6.89 -15.76 -0.17
C ARG A 62 -7.03 -14.24 -0.14
N GLY A 63 -7.00 -13.60 -1.31
CA GLY A 63 -7.24 -12.17 -1.44
C GLY A 63 -8.63 -11.76 -0.97
N ILE A 64 -9.66 -12.51 -1.37
CA ILE A 64 -11.05 -12.31 -0.96
C ILE A 64 -11.21 -12.57 0.54
N GLU A 65 -10.57 -13.60 1.10
CA GLU A 65 -10.65 -13.88 2.53
C GLU A 65 -10.12 -12.73 3.40
N ILE A 66 -9.03 -12.09 2.97
CA ILE A 66 -8.40 -11.00 3.71
C ILE A 66 -9.12 -9.66 3.50
N TRP A 67 -9.49 -9.35 2.26
CA TRP A 67 -9.96 -8.01 1.88
C TRP A 67 -11.45 -7.92 1.59
N GLY A 68 -12.14 -9.04 1.41
CA GLY A 68 -13.48 -9.08 0.84
C GLY A 68 -13.45 -8.91 -0.69
N PHE A 69 -14.51 -9.38 -1.35
CA PHE A 69 -14.59 -9.45 -2.82
C PHE A 69 -14.38 -8.10 -3.51
N ARG A 70 -15.11 -7.07 -3.10
CA ARG A 70 -15.07 -5.75 -3.74
C ARG A 70 -13.67 -5.13 -3.66
N ARG A 71 -13.08 -5.11 -2.47
CA ARG A 71 -11.76 -4.49 -2.24
C ARG A 71 -10.64 -5.30 -2.87
N TRP A 72 -10.76 -6.63 -2.87
CA TRP A 72 -9.83 -7.47 -3.60
C TRP A 72 -9.80 -7.14 -5.10
N ARG A 73 -10.97 -6.96 -5.73
CA ARG A 73 -11.05 -6.53 -7.13
C ARG A 73 -10.39 -5.16 -7.36
N GLU A 74 -10.66 -4.18 -6.50
CA GLU A 74 -10.04 -2.85 -6.57
C GLU A 74 -8.51 -2.93 -6.43
N LEU A 75 -8.02 -3.74 -5.49
CA LEU A 75 -6.58 -4.00 -5.30
C LEU A 75 -5.93 -4.65 -6.52
N CYS A 76 -6.62 -5.56 -7.20
CA CYS A 76 -6.15 -6.15 -8.45
C CYS A 76 -6.23 -5.18 -9.64
N SER A 77 -7.16 -4.21 -9.64
CA SER A 77 -7.30 -3.25 -10.74
C SER A 77 -6.33 -2.07 -10.68
N VAL A 78 -5.85 -1.69 -9.50
CA VAL A 78 -4.85 -0.61 -9.38
C VAL A 78 -3.44 -1.12 -9.69
N PRO A 79 -2.51 -0.35 -10.30
CA PRO A 79 -1.16 -0.85 -10.61
C PRO A 79 -0.27 -1.18 -9.40
N LYS A 80 -0.48 -0.57 -8.21
CA LYS A 80 0.22 -0.93 -6.94
C LYS A 80 -0.45 -0.29 -5.73
N ARG A 81 -0.15 -0.87 -4.58
CA ARG A 81 -0.43 -0.35 -3.25
C ARG A 81 0.55 0.81 -2.91
N SER A 82 0.02 1.91 -2.43
CA SER A 82 0.65 3.17 -1.95
C SER A 82 0.65 3.21 -0.39
N VAL A 83 1.41 2.36 0.31
CA VAL A 83 1.55 2.53 1.78
C VAL A 83 2.99 2.84 2.14
N ALA A 84 3.18 3.86 2.97
CA ALA A 84 4.38 3.96 3.77
C ALA A 84 4.45 2.71 4.67
N LYS A 85 5.47 1.86 4.47
CA LYS A 85 5.67 0.66 5.30
C LYS A 85 5.60 1.06 6.78
N HIS A 86 4.72 0.41 7.55
CA HIS A 86 4.67 0.62 8.99
C HIS A 86 6.05 0.32 9.58
N ARG A 87 6.52 1.19 10.47
CA ARG A 87 7.83 1.07 11.14
C ARG A 87 7.57 0.84 12.62
N LYS A 88 8.33 -0.08 13.23
CA LYS A 88 8.28 -0.35 14.69
C LYS A 88 8.52 0.93 15.51
N HIS A 89 9.37 1.82 15.01
CA HIS A 89 9.58 3.15 15.54
C HIS A 89 9.13 4.16 14.50
N THR A 90 8.02 4.84 14.78
CA THR A 90 7.59 6.01 14.01
C THR A 90 8.31 7.23 14.52
N SER A 91 8.76 8.11 13.63
CA SER A 91 9.37 9.39 14.00
C SER A 91 8.34 10.43 14.48
N GLY A 92 7.19 9.98 15.01
CA GLY A 92 6.01 10.77 15.35
C GLY A 92 4.83 9.88 15.77
N ALA A 93 3.67 10.46 16.09
CA ALA A 93 2.50 9.73 16.60
C ALA A 93 1.98 8.63 15.67
N ILE A 94 2.09 8.82 14.33
CA ILE A 94 1.70 7.81 13.35
C ILE A 94 2.71 7.69 12.20
N THR A 95 2.68 6.55 11.49
CA THR A 95 3.54 6.35 10.31
C THR A 95 3.22 7.34 9.20
N GLY A 96 4.25 8.08 8.78
CA GLY A 96 4.15 9.04 7.69
C GLY A 96 3.77 10.45 8.14
N VAL A 97 3.62 10.68 9.45
CA VAL A 97 3.57 12.02 10.04
C VAL A 97 4.88 12.29 10.76
N PHE A 98 5.43 13.48 10.54
CA PHE A 98 6.74 13.89 11.05
C PHE A 98 6.68 15.32 11.59
N HIS A 99 7.35 15.56 12.72
CA HIS A 99 7.56 16.91 13.21
C HIS A 99 8.88 17.47 12.69
N TYR A 100 8.86 18.73 12.24
CA TYR A 100 10.06 19.42 11.77
C TYR A 100 10.17 20.77 12.48
N GLU A 101 11.01 20.80 13.52
CA GLU A 101 11.34 21.99 14.28
C GLU A 101 12.45 22.77 13.60
N ARG A 102 12.25 24.08 13.44
CA ARG A 102 13.28 25.01 12.99
C ARG A 102 13.54 26.01 14.12
N PRO A 103 14.79 26.14 14.60
CA PRO A 103 15.14 27.09 15.67
C PRO A 103 14.77 28.54 15.34
N GLU A 104 14.88 28.93 14.06
CA GLU A 104 14.59 30.28 13.58
C GLU A 104 13.65 30.23 12.37
N GLY A 105 12.43 29.74 12.56
CA GLY A 105 11.47 29.70 11.47
C GLY A 105 10.13 29.08 11.82
N THR A 106 9.36 28.81 10.76
CA THR A 106 8.06 28.18 10.90
C THR A 106 8.23 26.68 11.15
N THR A 107 7.78 26.24 12.32
CA THR A 107 7.72 24.84 12.72
C THR A 107 6.53 24.17 12.03
N LEU A 108 6.68 22.89 11.66
CA LEU A 108 5.69 22.22 10.84
C LEU A 108 5.56 20.72 11.09
N TRP A 109 4.32 20.25 11.01
CA TRP A 109 3.98 18.83 10.92
C TRP A 109 3.79 18.44 9.45
N ILE A 110 4.42 17.35 9.03
CA ILE A 110 4.36 16.87 7.64
C ILE A 110 3.65 15.54 7.57
N ALA A 111 2.52 15.48 6.85
CA ALA A 111 1.89 14.24 6.42
C ALA A 111 2.49 13.78 5.08
N THR A 112 2.84 12.49 4.96
CA THR A 112 3.43 11.91 3.75
C THR A 112 2.71 10.65 3.31
N TRP A 113 2.59 10.47 1.98
CA TRP A 113 2.00 9.29 1.35
C TRP A 113 2.74 9.00 0.03
N TYR A 114 2.41 7.91 -0.67
CA TYR A 114 3.21 7.42 -1.80
C TYR A 114 2.36 7.09 -3.04
N GLU A 115 2.01 8.07 -3.86
CA GLU A 115 1.22 7.83 -5.08
C GLU A 115 2.01 7.03 -6.14
N ARG A 116 1.35 6.14 -6.90
CA ARG A 116 1.94 5.53 -8.10
C ARG A 116 1.46 6.26 -9.35
N GLN A 117 2.39 6.71 -10.17
CA GLN A 117 2.10 7.38 -11.43
C GLN A 117 1.74 6.34 -12.52
N ALA A 118 1.20 6.81 -13.66
CA ALA A 118 0.77 5.96 -14.78
C ALA A 118 1.92 5.13 -15.38
N ASP A 119 3.16 5.62 -15.26
CA ASP A 119 4.40 4.95 -15.65
C ASP A 119 4.84 3.82 -14.70
N GLY A 120 4.07 3.58 -13.63
CA GLY A 120 4.40 2.58 -12.62
C GLY A 120 5.51 3.01 -11.66
N ARG A 121 5.97 4.25 -11.63
CA ARG A 121 6.90 4.75 -10.59
C ARG A 121 6.13 5.20 -9.35
N THR A 122 6.74 5.04 -8.18
CA THR A 122 6.16 5.48 -6.91
C THR A 122 6.76 6.83 -6.54
N ARG A 123 5.92 7.83 -6.32
CA ARG A 123 6.31 9.18 -5.93
C ARG A 123 5.84 9.47 -4.51
N LYS A 124 6.80 9.80 -3.63
CA LYS A 124 6.47 10.32 -2.30
C LYS A 124 5.78 11.68 -2.47
N ARG A 125 4.64 11.84 -1.82
CA ARG A 125 3.92 13.10 -1.64
C ARG A 125 3.97 13.51 -0.19
N SER A 126 3.83 14.80 0.03
CA SER A 126 3.82 15.39 1.35
C SER A 126 2.95 16.63 1.39
N LYS A 127 2.36 16.90 2.54
CA LYS A 127 1.71 18.16 2.87
C LYS A 127 2.16 18.61 4.25
N GLY A 128 2.64 19.85 4.35
CA GLY A 128 3.08 20.48 5.59
C GLY A 128 1.98 21.34 6.20
N TYR A 129 1.93 21.34 7.52
CA TYR A 129 1.00 22.07 8.37
C TYR A 129 1.82 22.88 9.38
N SER A 130 1.86 24.19 9.20
CA SER A 130 2.70 25.10 9.98
C SER A 130 2.02 25.60 11.25
N TYR A 131 2.81 25.90 12.28
CA TYR A 131 2.37 26.55 13.51
C TYR A 131 3.46 27.44 14.13
N GLY A 132 3.06 28.31 15.07
CA GLY A 132 3.97 29.07 15.94
C GLY A 132 4.43 30.43 15.39
N THR A 133 4.01 30.82 14.18
CA THR A 133 4.28 32.15 13.60
C THR A 133 2.97 32.81 13.12
N PRO A 134 2.91 34.15 12.99
CA PRO A 134 1.71 34.85 12.49
C PRO A 134 1.28 34.43 11.08
N GLN A 135 2.19 33.87 10.29
CA GLN A 135 1.94 33.37 8.92
C GLN A 135 1.62 31.87 8.89
N SER A 136 1.58 31.21 10.05
CA SER A 136 1.30 29.78 10.15
C SER A 136 -0.16 29.45 9.88
N GLN A 137 -0.40 28.21 9.43
CA GLN A 137 -1.76 27.71 9.19
C GLN A 137 -2.53 27.48 10.49
N PHE A 138 -1.82 27.14 11.58
CA PHE A 138 -2.42 26.85 12.89
C PHE A 138 -1.78 27.66 13.99
N VAL A 139 -2.54 27.87 15.06
CA VAL A 139 -2.10 28.63 16.23
C VAL A 139 -1.19 27.75 17.11
N THR A 140 -1.54 26.46 17.28
CA THR A 140 -0.80 25.54 18.15
C THR A 140 -0.21 24.34 17.41
N SER A 141 0.80 23.70 18.02
CA SER A 141 1.41 22.47 17.50
C SER A 141 0.40 21.33 17.39
N GLU A 142 -0.44 21.17 18.40
CA GLU A 142 -1.44 20.10 18.50
C GLU A 142 -2.47 20.18 17.36
N GLN A 143 -2.88 21.40 16.99
CA GLN A 143 -3.79 21.61 15.86
C GLN A 143 -3.14 21.23 14.52
N ALA A 144 -1.88 21.62 14.32
CA ALA A 144 -1.12 21.23 13.13
C ALA A 144 -0.83 19.73 13.07
N GLU A 145 -0.56 19.09 14.22
CA GLU A 145 -0.38 17.64 14.33
C GLU A 145 -1.67 16.91 13.98
N ALA A 146 -2.80 17.31 14.57
CA ALA A 146 -4.10 16.71 14.31
C ALA A 146 -4.48 16.82 12.82
N ALA A 147 -4.25 17.97 12.19
CA ALA A 147 -4.49 18.16 10.75
C ALA A 147 -3.58 17.29 9.88
N ALA A 148 -2.31 17.10 10.28
CA ALA A 148 -1.38 16.20 9.59
C ALA A 148 -1.82 14.73 9.70
N ILE A 149 -2.25 14.31 10.90
CA ILE A 149 -2.81 12.98 11.18
C ILE A 149 -4.06 12.75 10.33
N GLU A 150 -5.02 13.67 10.38
CA GLU A 150 -6.28 13.57 9.65
C GLU A 150 -6.01 13.44 8.16
N LYS A 151 -5.16 14.29 7.57
CA LYS A 151 -4.83 14.19 6.15
C LYS A 151 -4.18 12.86 5.80
N ARG A 152 -3.25 12.39 6.64
CA ARG A 152 -2.59 11.10 6.43
C ARG A 152 -3.61 9.96 6.45
N GLN A 153 -4.58 10.01 7.37
CA GLN A 153 -5.67 9.05 7.48
C GLN A 153 -6.68 9.15 6.33
N GLN A 154 -6.99 10.35 5.83
CA GLN A 154 -7.85 10.54 4.66
C GLN A 154 -7.21 9.96 3.40
N GLU A 155 -5.93 10.24 3.14
CA GLU A 155 -5.19 9.61 2.05
C GLU A 155 -5.07 8.09 2.30
N GLU A 156 -4.94 7.67 3.56
CA GLU A 156 -5.01 6.25 3.88
C GLU A 156 -6.37 5.65 3.53
N ALA A 157 -7.48 6.24 3.93
CA ALA A 157 -8.82 5.73 3.69
C ALA A 157 -9.17 5.73 2.19
N ARG A 158 -8.83 6.81 1.49
CA ARG A 158 -8.99 6.96 0.04
C ARG A 158 -8.32 5.83 -0.74
N TRP A 159 -7.14 5.41 -0.28
CA TRP A 159 -6.33 4.44 -0.99
C TRP A 159 -6.35 3.01 -0.39
N TYR A 160 -6.69 2.84 0.90
CA TYR A 160 -6.46 1.59 1.63
C TYR A 160 -7.67 0.90 2.20
N SER A 161 -8.81 1.55 2.44
CA SER A 161 -9.94 0.87 3.08
C SER A 161 -9.47 -0.06 4.21
N THR A 162 -8.67 0.43 5.16
CA THR A 162 -8.22 -0.34 6.33
C THR A 162 -8.59 0.40 7.61
N LEU A 163 -9.03 -0.32 8.63
CA LEU A 163 -9.30 0.19 9.98
C LEU A 163 -8.18 -0.23 10.94
N GLY A 164 -7.94 0.53 12.00
CA GLY A 164 -6.94 0.21 13.03
C GLY A 164 -5.53 0.77 12.78
N VAL A 165 -4.58 0.44 13.68
CA VAL A 165 -3.23 1.03 13.71
C VAL A 165 -2.16 -0.07 13.77
N GLY A 166 -1.12 0.06 12.94
CA GLY A 166 -0.01 -0.88 12.92
C GLY A 166 -0.44 -2.32 12.60
N GLU A 167 -0.10 -3.25 13.49
CA GLU A 167 -0.39 -4.69 13.33
C GLU A 167 -1.87 -5.04 13.51
N THR A 168 -2.65 -4.20 14.19
CA THR A 168 -4.09 -4.43 14.39
C THR A 168 -4.93 -3.98 13.19
N ARG A 169 -4.28 -3.54 12.10
CA ARG A 169 -4.99 -3.11 10.90
C ARG A 169 -5.75 -4.25 10.26
N ILE A 170 -7.02 -4.01 9.98
CA ILE A 170 -7.92 -4.92 9.26
C ILE A 170 -8.46 -4.26 7.99
N ALA A 171 -8.98 -5.05 7.05
CA ALA A 171 -9.70 -4.50 5.91
C ALA A 171 -11.00 -3.83 6.39
N ASN A 172 -11.26 -2.63 5.91
CA ASN A 172 -12.54 -1.92 6.01
C ASN A 172 -13.48 -2.53 4.96
N ARG A 173 -14.32 -3.47 5.42
CA ARG A 173 -15.18 -4.30 4.57
C ARG A 173 -16.31 -3.48 3.96
#